data_AF-A0A7Y4VXL6-F1
#
_entry.id   AF-A0A7Y4VXL6-F1
#
_cell.length_a   1.000
_cell.length_b   1.000
_cell.length_c   1.000
_cell.angle_alpha   90.00
_cell.angle_beta   90.00
_cell.angle_gamma   90.00
#
_symmetry.space_group_name_H-M   'P 1'
#
loop_
_entity.id
_entity.type
_entity.pdbx_description
1 polymer ?
#
loop_
_entity_poly.entity_id
_entity_poly.type
_entity_poly.pdbx_seq_one_letter_code
_entity_poly.pdbx_strand_id
1 'polypeptide(L)'
;MSFRASLTRGYVLAAALLAACGTAGPEAPAPYTAGTSYFSVDGYVEYIAGDLPLLITVPHGGTMQPLSLPDRTTGVFASDLNTQDLARRIASAIRRATGGYPHVVICLLHRTKLDCNRDLPEAADDPAAREAWSAFHRLAETAREQIAQRTLTGFAIDLHGHGHPIQRVELGYLLSAATLGLSDAALQQGGHAAATSVRDLAARSPGGLSGLLRG
;
A
#
# COMPACT_ATOMS: atom_id res chain seq x y z
N MET A 1 40.54 -70.61 -2.51
CA MET A 1 40.51 -70.28 -3.95
C MET A 1 39.48 -69.18 -4.15
N SER A 2 39.88 -68.14 -4.88
CA SER A 2 39.21 -66.86 -5.14
C SER A 2 37.72 -66.95 -5.48
N PHE A 3 36.89 -66.00 -5.00
CA PHE A 3 36.29 -64.95 -5.84
C PHE A 3 35.57 -63.86 -5.01
N ARG A 4 35.79 -62.61 -5.42
CA ARG A 4 35.23 -61.35 -4.89
C ARG A 4 33.75 -61.19 -5.26
N ALA A 5 32.97 -60.47 -4.44
CA ALA A 5 32.13 -59.35 -4.90
C ALA A 5 31.54 -58.55 -3.72
N SER A 6 31.97 -57.30 -3.61
CA SER A 6 31.29 -56.19 -2.93
C SER A 6 29.98 -55.86 -3.66
N LEU A 7 28.95 -55.41 -2.93
CA LEU A 7 27.90 -54.49 -3.42
C LEU A 7 27.11 -53.92 -2.25
N THR A 8 27.58 -52.78 -1.74
CA THR A 8 26.79 -51.80 -0.99
C THR A 8 25.67 -51.26 -1.89
N ARG A 9 24.40 -51.46 -1.52
CA ARG A 9 23.27 -50.79 -2.16
C ARG A 9 23.21 -49.34 -1.67
N GLY A 10 23.77 -48.43 -2.45
CA GLY A 10 23.43 -47.01 -2.39
C GLY A 10 22.07 -46.77 -3.05
N TYR A 11 21.15 -46.12 -2.33
CA TYR A 11 19.93 -45.58 -2.92
C TYR A 11 20.29 -44.30 -3.67
N VAL A 12 20.25 -44.35 -5.00
CA VAL A 12 20.24 -43.14 -5.83
C VAL A 12 18.82 -42.61 -5.84
N LEU A 13 18.55 -41.55 -5.07
CA LEU A 13 17.34 -40.75 -5.24
C LEU A 13 17.52 -39.91 -6.52
N ALA A 14 16.91 -40.34 -7.61
CA ALA A 14 16.71 -39.49 -8.78
C ALA A 14 15.52 -38.56 -8.48
N ALA A 15 15.81 -37.32 -8.08
CA ALA A 15 14.81 -36.27 -7.99
C ALA A 15 14.43 -35.81 -9.41
N ALA A 16 13.30 -36.30 -9.91
CA ALA A 16 12.67 -35.72 -11.08
C ALA A 16 12.10 -34.34 -10.70
N LEU A 17 12.69 -33.26 -11.24
CA LEU A 17 12.07 -31.94 -11.20
C LEU A 17 10.82 -31.96 -12.09
N LEU A 18 9.66 -32.12 -11.46
CA LEU A 18 8.39 -31.71 -12.06
C LEU A 18 8.30 -30.19 -11.98
N ALA A 19 8.51 -29.52 -13.11
CA ALA A 19 8.13 -28.13 -13.29
C ALA A 19 6.60 -28.04 -13.28
N ALA A 20 6.03 -27.81 -12.10
CA ALA A 20 4.64 -27.43 -11.97
C ALA A 20 4.52 -25.95 -12.35
N CYS A 21 4.09 -25.69 -13.58
CA CYS A 21 3.53 -24.40 -13.97
C CYS A 21 2.19 -24.24 -13.23
N GLY A 22 2.23 -23.66 -12.04
CA GLY A 22 1.06 -23.34 -11.23
C GLY A 22 0.71 -21.87 -11.40
N THR A 23 -0.45 -21.58 -11.97
CA THR A 23 -1.11 -20.28 -11.82
C THR A 23 -1.41 -20.09 -10.34
N ALA A 24 -0.64 -19.24 -9.65
CA ALA A 24 -0.88 -18.92 -8.26
C ALA A 24 -2.23 -18.20 -8.12
N GLY A 25 -3.25 -18.94 -7.68
CA GLY A 25 -4.44 -18.37 -7.05
C GLY A 25 -4.06 -17.73 -5.70
N PRO A 26 -5.03 -17.08 -5.00
CA PRO A 26 -4.74 -16.24 -3.85
C PRO A 26 -3.99 -17.04 -2.77
N GLU A 27 -2.73 -16.66 -2.54
CA GLU A 27 -1.95 -17.15 -1.41
C GLU A 27 -2.69 -16.73 -0.13
N ALA A 28 -3.11 -17.71 0.68
CA ALA A 28 -3.68 -17.44 2.00
C ALA A 28 -2.74 -16.48 2.76
N PRO A 29 -3.24 -15.54 3.58
CA PRO A 29 -2.36 -14.60 4.26
C PRO A 29 -1.36 -15.39 5.10
N ALA A 30 -0.10 -15.41 4.66
CA ALA A 30 1.01 -15.87 5.48
C ALA A 30 0.91 -15.15 6.84
N PRO A 31 1.27 -15.76 7.98
CA PRO A 31 1.15 -15.09 9.27
C PRO A 31 2.09 -13.89 9.31
N TYR A 32 1.56 -12.72 8.97
CA TYR A 32 2.28 -11.46 8.96
C TYR A 32 2.56 -11.06 10.41
N THR A 33 3.84 -10.82 10.71
CA THR A 33 4.28 -10.40 12.04
C THR A 33 4.36 -8.88 12.07
N ALA A 34 3.64 -8.25 13.00
CA ALA A 34 3.61 -6.80 13.13
C ALA A 34 5.04 -6.21 13.28
N GLY A 35 5.31 -5.12 12.56
CA GLY A 35 6.61 -4.47 12.47
C GLY A 35 7.60 -5.11 11.48
N THR A 36 7.23 -6.19 10.80
CA THR A 36 8.08 -6.87 9.81
C THR A 36 7.76 -6.40 8.39
N SER A 37 8.81 -6.18 7.59
CA SER A 37 8.70 -5.88 6.15
C SER A 37 8.62 -7.16 5.32
N TYR A 38 7.72 -7.16 4.35
CA TYR A 38 7.51 -8.19 3.34
C TYR A 38 7.55 -7.52 1.97
N PHE A 39 7.96 -8.25 0.95
CA PHE A 39 8.09 -7.71 -0.40
C PHE A 39 7.27 -8.54 -1.39
N SER A 40 6.74 -7.88 -2.41
CA SER A 40 6.20 -8.58 -3.59
C SER A 40 7.27 -9.47 -4.22
N VAL A 41 6.84 -10.47 -4.99
CA VAL A 41 7.74 -11.44 -5.67
C VAL A 41 8.82 -10.75 -6.51
N ASP A 42 8.46 -9.64 -7.16
CA ASP A 42 9.34 -8.81 -7.99
C ASP A 42 10.20 -7.81 -7.17
N GLY A 43 9.94 -7.66 -5.88
CA GLY A 43 10.62 -6.70 -5.01
C GLY A 43 10.24 -5.24 -5.26
N TYR A 44 9.15 -4.95 -5.98
CA TYR A 44 8.73 -3.59 -6.33
C TYR A 44 7.73 -2.96 -5.35
N VAL A 45 7.17 -3.75 -4.44
CA VAL A 45 6.27 -3.29 -3.40
C VAL A 45 6.73 -3.81 -2.05
N GLU A 46 6.78 -2.94 -1.05
CA GLU A 46 7.01 -3.31 0.35
C GLU A 46 5.71 -3.20 1.15
N TYR A 47 5.44 -4.20 1.98
CA TYR A 47 4.41 -4.19 2.98
C TYR A 47 5.02 -4.35 4.37
N ILE A 48 4.87 -3.35 5.22
CA ILE A 48 5.19 -3.41 6.64
C ILE A 48 3.91 -3.79 7.38
N ALA A 49 3.89 -4.99 7.94
CA ALA A 49 2.72 -5.50 8.62
C ALA A 49 2.44 -4.76 9.94
N GLY A 50 1.16 -4.51 10.22
CA GLY A 50 0.70 -3.81 11.41
C GLY A 50 -0.17 -4.67 12.34
N ASP A 51 -0.50 -4.11 13.49
CA ASP A 51 -1.52 -4.61 14.42
C ASP A 51 -2.55 -3.56 14.84
N LEU A 52 -2.36 -2.30 14.42
CA LEU A 52 -3.31 -1.22 14.62
C LEU A 52 -4.36 -1.15 13.49
N PRO A 53 -5.56 -0.60 13.76
CA PRO A 53 -6.57 -0.34 12.75
C PRO A 53 -6.22 0.88 11.88
N LEU A 54 -4.99 0.92 11.36
CA LEU A 54 -4.42 2.03 10.59
C LEU A 54 -3.59 1.50 9.43
N LEU A 55 -3.96 1.88 8.21
CA LEU A 55 -3.22 1.61 6.98
C LEU A 55 -2.67 2.93 6.39
N ILE A 56 -1.40 2.91 5.97
CA ILE A 56 -0.75 4.00 5.25
C ILE A 56 -0.31 3.48 3.88
N THR A 57 -0.77 4.09 2.79
CA THR A 57 -0.31 3.80 1.42
C THR A 57 0.65 4.89 0.95
N VAL A 58 1.69 4.49 0.21
CA VAL A 58 2.71 5.39 -0.33
C VAL A 58 2.94 5.05 -1.81
N PRO A 59 2.10 5.58 -2.72
CA PRO A 59 2.08 5.13 -4.11
C PRO A 59 3.20 5.73 -4.97
N HIS A 60 3.75 6.90 -4.62
CA HIS A 60 4.61 7.70 -5.52
C HIS A 60 5.99 8.06 -4.96
N GLY A 61 6.40 7.45 -3.85
CA GLY A 61 7.69 7.73 -3.21
C GLY A 61 8.87 6.94 -3.76
N GLY A 62 8.62 5.95 -4.63
CA GLY A 62 9.60 5.02 -5.17
C GLY A 62 10.71 5.68 -5.99
N THR A 63 11.90 5.07 -5.99
CA THR A 63 13.07 5.54 -6.75
C THR A 63 13.60 4.49 -7.72
N MET A 64 13.10 3.25 -7.66
CA MET A 64 13.58 2.17 -8.53
C MET A 64 13.16 2.42 -9.98
N GLN A 65 14.15 2.37 -10.88
CA GLN A 65 13.98 2.49 -12.32
C GLN A 65 14.75 1.36 -13.03
N PRO A 66 14.34 0.09 -12.86
CA PRO A 66 15.04 -1.02 -13.48
C PRO A 66 15.01 -0.87 -15.01
N LEU A 67 16.15 -1.08 -15.66
CA LEU A 67 16.29 -0.93 -17.13
C LEU A 67 15.42 -1.93 -17.89
N SER A 68 15.10 -3.07 -17.28
CA SER A 68 14.23 -4.10 -17.86
C SER A 68 12.74 -3.69 -17.88
N LEU A 69 12.37 -2.64 -17.15
CA LEU A 69 10.99 -2.14 -17.09
C LEU A 69 10.91 -0.82 -17.86
N PRO A 70 10.20 -0.75 -18.99
CA PRO A 70 10.05 0.49 -19.74
C PRO A 70 9.28 1.54 -18.92
N ASP A 71 9.51 2.82 -19.24
CA ASP A 71 8.70 3.90 -18.68
C ASP A 71 7.30 3.89 -19.28
N ARG A 72 6.33 4.36 -18.49
CA ARG A 72 4.99 4.70 -18.97
C ARG A 72 5.08 5.86 -19.95
N THR A 73 4.18 5.84 -20.92
CA THR A 73 4.13 6.81 -22.01
C THR A 73 3.11 7.93 -21.78
N THR A 74 2.24 7.79 -20.77
CA THR A 74 1.17 8.75 -20.46
C THR A 74 1.03 9.02 -18.96
N GLY A 75 0.32 10.11 -18.63
CA GLY A 75 0.02 10.51 -17.25
C GLY A 75 1.09 11.43 -16.62
N VAL A 76 1.08 11.48 -15.28
CA VAL A 76 2.03 12.29 -14.49
C VAL A 76 3.23 11.45 -14.09
N PHE A 77 4.42 12.05 -14.19
CA PHE A 77 5.69 11.36 -13.93
C PHE A 77 6.45 11.86 -12.70
N ALA A 78 6.04 13.01 -12.15
CA ALA A 78 6.67 13.59 -10.98
C ALA A 78 6.42 12.71 -9.74
N SER A 79 7.51 12.35 -9.06
CA SER A 79 7.48 11.55 -7.85
C SER A 79 7.30 12.41 -6.59
N ASP A 80 6.71 11.79 -5.58
CA ASP A 80 6.44 12.40 -4.30
C ASP A 80 7.65 12.21 -3.39
N LEU A 81 8.65 13.08 -3.57
CA LEU A 81 9.95 12.96 -2.92
C LEU A 81 9.80 12.80 -1.39
N ASN A 82 10.64 11.92 -0.82
CA ASN A 82 10.74 11.64 0.61
C ASN A 82 9.50 11.02 1.28
N THR A 83 8.42 10.70 0.55
CA THR A 83 7.22 10.10 1.16
C THR A 83 7.46 8.72 1.76
N GLN A 84 8.41 7.92 1.24
CA GLN A 84 8.82 6.66 1.86
C GLN A 84 9.43 6.88 3.26
N ASP A 85 10.37 7.81 3.38
CA ASP A 85 11.02 8.15 4.66
C ASP A 85 10.00 8.75 5.63
N LEU A 86 9.14 9.64 5.13
CA LEU A 86 8.04 10.21 5.92
C LEU A 86 7.09 9.13 6.45
N ALA A 87 6.67 8.17 5.63
CA ALA A 87 5.82 7.07 6.06
C ALA A 87 6.46 6.24 7.18
N ARG A 88 7.76 5.91 7.06
CA ARG A 88 8.49 5.19 8.12
C ARG A 88 8.61 6.01 9.40
N ARG A 89 8.79 7.33 9.31
CA ARG A 89 8.80 8.23 10.47
C ARG A 89 7.43 8.34 11.13
N ILE A 90 6.36 8.43 10.35
CA ILE A 90 4.98 8.40 10.84
C ILE A 90 4.71 7.07 11.56
N ALA A 91 5.04 5.93 10.93
CA ALA A 91 4.88 4.62 11.54
C ALA A 91 5.68 4.48 12.85
N SER A 92 6.92 4.97 12.87
CA SER A 92 7.76 5.00 14.07
C SER A 92 7.18 5.89 15.18
N ALA A 93 6.62 7.06 14.81
CA ALA A 93 5.98 7.96 15.77
C ALA A 93 4.72 7.33 16.37
N ILE A 94 3.89 6.69 15.55
CA ILE A 94 2.71 5.94 16.00
C ILE A 94 3.12 4.81 16.96
N ARG A 95 4.16 4.04 16.61
CA ARG A 95 4.69 2.99 17.49
C ARG A 95 5.14 3.53 18.83
N ARG A 96 5.87 4.64 18.86
CA ARG A 96 6.29 5.28 20.11
C ARG A 96 5.10 5.77 20.94
N ALA A 97 4.06 6.30 20.30
CA ALA A 97 2.90 6.85 20.98
C ALA A 97 1.92 5.77 21.50
N THR A 98 1.79 4.66 20.79
CA THR A 98 0.72 3.66 21.03
C THR A 98 1.24 2.29 21.47
N GLY A 99 2.51 1.98 21.21
CA GLY A 99 3.04 0.64 21.38
C GLY A 99 2.55 -0.37 20.33
N GLY A 100 1.86 0.04 19.27
CA GLY A 100 1.44 -0.79 18.14
C GLY A 100 2.04 -0.36 16.80
N TYR A 101 1.85 -1.14 15.75
CA TYR A 101 2.35 -0.87 14.40
C TYR A 101 1.18 -0.57 13.45
N PRO A 102 1.21 0.55 12.69
CA PRO A 102 0.32 0.68 11.55
C PRO A 102 0.76 -0.25 10.43
N HIS A 103 -0.18 -0.63 9.56
CA HIS A 103 0.11 -1.24 8.28
C HIS A 103 0.66 -0.18 7.33
N VAL A 104 1.70 -0.49 6.56
CA VAL A 104 2.28 0.43 5.56
C VAL A 104 2.51 -0.31 4.25
N VAL A 105 2.00 0.20 3.13
CA VAL A 105 2.22 -0.36 1.78
C VAL A 105 2.90 0.70 0.91
N ILE A 106 4.06 0.37 0.36
CA ILE A 106 4.95 1.30 -0.33
C ILE A 106 5.24 0.77 -1.74
N CYS A 107 4.97 1.60 -2.75
CA CYS A 107 5.49 1.37 -4.10
C CYS A 107 6.96 1.82 -4.17
N LEU A 108 7.87 0.90 -4.50
CA LEU A 108 9.31 1.18 -4.58
C LEU A 108 9.73 1.65 -5.98
N LEU A 109 8.90 1.40 -7.00
CA LEU A 109 9.10 1.90 -8.36
C LEU A 109 8.89 3.41 -8.45
N HIS A 110 9.75 4.06 -9.22
CA HIS A 110 9.55 5.47 -9.58
C HIS A 110 8.24 5.65 -10.34
N ARG A 111 7.56 6.79 -10.15
CA ARG A 111 6.24 7.04 -10.77
C ARG A 111 6.27 6.94 -12.31
N THR A 112 7.41 7.21 -12.95
CA THR A 112 7.58 6.97 -14.40
C THR A 112 7.37 5.52 -14.81
N LYS A 113 7.67 4.55 -13.94
CA LYS A 113 7.50 3.12 -14.20
C LYS A 113 6.08 2.64 -13.87
N LEU A 114 5.51 3.16 -12.79
CA LEU A 114 4.22 2.71 -12.26
C LEU A 114 3.54 3.83 -11.46
N ASP A 115 2.27 4.11 -11.73
CA ASP A 115 1.43 4.98 -10.90
C ASP A 115 0.36 4.15 -10.17
N CYS A 116 0.64 3.77 -8.91
CA CYS A 116 -0.31 2.97 -8.12
C CYS A 116 -1.61 3.70 -7.75
N ASN A 117 -1.70 5.03 -7.94
CA ASN A 117 -2.88 5.84 -7.64
C ASN A 117 -3.68 6.18 -8.91
N ARG A 118 -3.65 5.26 -9.88
CA ARG A 118 -4.44 5.27 -11.11
C ARG A 118 -5.01 3.90 -11.38
N ASP A 119 -6.08 3.88 -12.18
CA ASP A 119 -6.61 2.64 -12.73
C ASP A 119 -5.57 1.99 -13.66
N LEU A 120 -5.59 0.66 -13.71
CA LEU A 120 -4.58 -0.16 -14.38
C LEU A 120 -4.17 0.33 -15.79
N PRO A 121 -5.09 0.78 -16.67
CA PRO A 121 -4.72 1.26 -18.01
C PRO A 121 -3.84 2.53 -18.03
N GLU A 122 -3.99 3.44 -17.06
CA GLU A 122 -3.14 4.64 -16.92
C GLU A 122 -1.92 4.35 -16.01
N ALA A 123 -2.11 3.43 -15.07
CA ALA A 123 -1.11 3.10 -14.06
C ALA A 123 0.11 2.37 -14.62
N ALA A 124 -0.04 1.53 -15.65
CA ALA A 124 1.02 0.63 -16.11
C ALA A 124 0.88 0.20 -17.57
N ASP A 125 1.90 0.52 -18.37
CA ASP A 125 1.99 0.12 -19.78
C ASP A 125 2.55 -1.31 -19.93
N ASP A 126 3.44 -1.73 -19.02
CA ASP A 126 4.16 -3.01 -19.10
C ASP A 126 3.51 -4.11 -18.23
N PRO A 127 3.47 -5.39 -18.68
CA PRO A 127 2.95 -6.50 -17.89
C PRO A 127 3.58 -6.65 -16.50
N ALA A 128 4.89 -6.44 -16.34
CA ALA A 128 5.55 -6.52 -15.04
C ALA A 128 5.17 -5.34 -14.14
N ALA A 129 4.98 -4.13 -14.71
CA ALA A 129 4.43 -3.00 -13.95
C ALA A 129 2.99 -3.25 -13.50
N ARG A 130 2.17 -3.95 -14.31
CA ARG A 130 0.80 -4.36 -13.94
C ARG A 130 0.79 -5.38 -12.81
N GLU A 131 1.77 -6.27 -12.76
CA GLU A 131 1.92 -7.19 -11.63
C GLU A 131 2.30 -6.45 -10.34
N ALA A 132 3.23 -5.50 -10.41
CA ALA A 132 3.58 -4.63 -9.28
C ALA A 132 2.37 -3.78 -8.81
N TRP A 133 1.59 -3.22 -9.75
CA TRP A 133 0.33 -2.54 -9.43
C TRP A 133 -0.62 -3.47 -8.66
N SER A 134 -0.78 -4.69 -9.16
CA SER A 134 -1.67 -5.68 -8.55
C SER A 134 -1.17 -6.08 -7.16
N ALA A 135 0.15 -6.24 -6.99
CA ALA A 135 0.75 -6.53 -5.70
C ALA A 135 0.53 -5.41 -4.68
N PHE A 136 0.65 -4.14 -5.09
CA PHE A 136 0.36 -2.98 -4.25
C PHE A 136 -1.06 -3.01 -3.70
N HIS A 137 -2.06 -3.18 -4.59
CA HIS A 137 -3.46 -3.22 -4.18
C HIS A 137 -3.81 -4.49 -3.39
N ARG A 138 -3.24 -5.66 -3.74
CA ARG A 138 -3.44 -6.90 -2.96
C ARG A 138 -2.88 -6.80 -1.54
N LEU A 139 -1.72 -6.16 -1.35
CA LEU A 139 -1.13 -5.97 -0.02
C LEU A 139 -1.90 -4.94 0.81
N ALA A 140 -2.41 -3.87 0.19
CA ALA A 140 -3.33 -2.94 0.84
C ALA A 140 -4.63 -3.63 1.28
N GLU A 141 -5.17 -4.50 0.42
CA GLU A 141 -6.36 -5.31 0.72
C GLU A 141 -6.09 -6.31 1.85
N THR A 142 -4.93 -6.96 1.85
CA THR A 142 -4.49 -7.84 2.95
C THR A 142 -4.46 -7.09 4.28
N ALA A 143 -3.93 -5.86 4.32
CA ALA A 143 -3.94 -5.03 5.51
C ALA A 143 -5.38 -4.69 5.94
N ARG A 144 -6.26 -4.33 5.00
CA ARG A 144 -7.68 -4.06 5.25
C ARG A 144 -8.39 -5.26 5.88
N GLU A 145 -8.15 -6.46 5.35
CA GLU A 145 -8.70 -7.71 5.88
C GLU A 145 -8.21 -8.01 7.30
N GLN A 146 -6.91 -7.82 7.57
CA GLN A 146 -6.35 -7.98 8.93
C GLN A 146 -6.94 -6.99 9.93
N ILE A 147 -7.18 -5.75 9.52
CA ILE A 147 -7.86 -4.75 10.34
C ILE A 147 -9.30 -5.18 10.63
N ALA A 148 -10.02 -5.65 9.61
CA ALA A 148 -11.42 -6.09 9.72
C ALA A 148 -11.61 -7.34 10.60
N GLN A 149 -10.60 -8.20 10.71
CA GLN A 149 -10.63 -9.35 11.62
C GLN A 149 -10.58 -8.97 13.10
N ARG A 150 -10.06 -7.78 13.42
CA ARG A 150 -9.82 -7.34 14.81
C ARG A 150 -10.72 -6.19 15.25
N THR A 151 -11.25 -5.42 14.31
CA THR A 151 -11.95 -4.18 14.58
C THR A 151 -13.10 -3.94 13.61
N LEU A 152 -14.12 -3.20 14.04
CA LEU A 152 -15.24 -2.80 13.18
C LEU A 152 -14.89 -1.63 12.25
N THR A 153 -13.82 -0.88 12.57
CA THR A 153 -13.44 0.34 11.86
C THR A 153 -11.94 0.45 11.76
N GLY A 154 -11.45 0.84 10.59
CA GLY A 154 -10.06 1.23 10.34
C GLY A 154 -9.97 2.64 9.78
N PHE A 155 -8.75 3.18 9.81
CA PHE A 155 -8.41 4.44 9.16
C PHE A 155 -7.34 4.19 8.10
N ALA A 156 -7.52 4.76 6.91
CA ALA A 156 -6.58 4.66 5.81
C ALA A 156 -6.05 6.06 5.45
N ILE A 157 -4.73 6.17 5.29
CA ILE A 157 -4.04 7.39 4.89
C ILE A 157 -3.35 7.11 3.56
N ASP A 158 -3.74 7.82 2.51
CA ASP A 158 -3.02 7.84 1.24
C ASP A 158 -2.01 8.99 1.26
N LEU A 159 -0.73 8.64 1.44
CA LEU A 159 0.34 9.61 1.70
C LEU A 159 0.99 10.07 0.40
N HIS A 160 0.79 11.35 0.11
CA HIS A 160 1.37 12.05 -1.04
C HIS A 160 2.30 13.18 -0.64
N GLY A 161 3.19 13.54 -1.57
CA GLY A 161 4.02 14.73 -1.53
C GLY A 161 3.46 15.79 -2.46
N HIS A 162 3.43 17.05 -2.02
CA HIS A 162 3.03 18.16 -2.87
C HIS A 162 4.05 19.30 -2.77
N GLY A 163 4.64 19.67 -3.91
CA GLY A 163 5.54 20.80 -3.98
C GLY A 163 4.75 22.11 -3.96
N HIS A 164 4.83 22.86 -2.86
CA HIS A 164 4.14 24.15 -2.71
C HIS A 164 5.05 25.18 -2.02
N PRO A 165 4.99 26.49 -2.37
CA PRO A 165 5.84 27.52 -1.77
C PRO A 165 5.69 27.62 -0.24
N ILE A 166 4.47 27.43 0.25
CA ILE A 166 4.16 27.42 1.69
C ILE A 166 4.32 26.00 2.21
N GLN A 167 5.24 25.81 3.15
CA GLN A 167 5.50 24.53 3.80
C GLN A 167 4.47 24.27 4.90
N ARG A 168 3.58 23.31 4.69
CA ARG A 168 2.54 22.89 5.64
C ARG A 168 2.14 21.44 5.40
N VAL A 169 1.59 20.80 6.42
CA VAL A 169 0.85 19.55 6.24
C VAL A 169 -0.55 19.90 5.75
N GLU A 170 -0.98 19.23 4.69
CA GLU A 170 -2.31 19.39 4.11
C GLU A 170 -3.10 18.10 4.27
N LEU A 171 -4.40 18.23 4.49
CA LEU A 171 -5.31 17.09 4.60
C LEU A 171 -6.32 17.17 3.46
N GLY A 172 -6.26 16.18 2.57
CA GLY A 172 -7.15 16.06 1.42
C GLY A 172 -8.44 15.33 1.79
N TYR A 173 -9.58 16.00 1.65
CA TYR A 173 -10.89 15.44 2.01
C TYR A 173 -11.79 15.12 0.81
N LEU A 174 -11.26 15.14 -0.42
CA LEU A 174 -12.03 15.08 -1.67
C LEU A 174 -13.10 16.19 -1.77
N LEU A 175 -12.82 17.36 -1.21
CA LEU A 175 -13.67 18.54 -1.27
C LEU A 175 -12.96 19.66 -2.04
N SER A 176 -13.72 20.41 -2.84
CA SER A 176 -13.19 21.57 -3.56
C SER A 176 -12.90 22.72 -2.60
N ALA A 177 -12.02 23.64 -2.99
CA ALA A 177 -11.78 24.88 -2.23
C ALA A 177 -13.08 25.70 -2.04
N ALA A 178 -13.95 25.73 -3.04
CA ALA A 178 -15.26 26.40 -2.93
C ALA A 178 -16.14 25.75 -1.87
N THR A 179 -16.16 24.41 -1.79
CA THR A 179 -16.89 23.67 -0.76
C THR A 179 -16.30 23.93 0.63
N LEU A 180 -14.96 23.90 0.78
CA LEU A 180 -14.29 24.21 2.06
C LEU A 180 -14.49 25.66 2.52
N GLY A 181 -14.81 26.57 1.60
CA GLY A 181 -15.13 27.97 1.88
C GLY A 181 -16.57 28.23 2.32
N LEU A 182 -17.45 27.21 2.30
CA LEU A 182 -18.83 27.35 2.75
C LEU A 182 -18.93 27.55 4.28
N SER A 183 -20.05 28.15 4.71
CA SER A 183 -20.38 28.23 6.13
C SER A 183 -20.67 26.84 6.71
N ASP A 184 -20.53 26.70 8.03
CA ASP A 184 -20.77 25.41 8.70
C ASP A 184 -22.19 24.88 8.46
N ALA A 185 -23.19 25.77 8.48
CA ALA A 185 -24.58 25.41 8.16
C ALA A 185 -24.74 24.89 6.73
N ALA A 186 -24.03 25.49 5.75
CA ALA A 186 -24.08 25.05 4.37
C ALA A 186 -23.30 23.73 4.15
N LEU A 187 -22.17 23.53 4.84
CA LEU A 187 -21.42 22.27 4.83
C LEU A 187 -22.20 21.09 5.40
N GLN A 188 -23.03 21.36 6.42
CA GLN A 188 -23.93 20.35 7.01
C GLN A 188 -25.07 19.96 6.04
N GLN A 189 -25.37 20.81 5.06
CA GLN A 189 -26.43 20.65 4.08
C GLN A 189 -25.85 20.19 2.72
N GLY A 190 -26.70 19.90 1.74
CA GLY A 190 -26.25 19.72 0.35
C GLY A 190 -25.50 18.43 0.01
N GLY A 191 -25.46 17.43 0.91
CA GLY A 191 -24.87 16.12 0.62
C GLY A 191 -23.33 16.09 0.62
N HIS A 192 -22.66 17.18 1.02
CA HIS A 192 -21.19 17.26 1.06
C HIS A 192 -20.55 16.21 1.99
N ALA A 193 -21.24 15.86 3.08
CA ALA A 193 -20.81 14.79 3.98
C ALA A 193 -20.68 13.42 3.29
N ALA A 194 -21.49 13.14 2.26
CA ALA A 194 -21.40 11.89 1.51
C ALA A 194 -20.27 11.89 0.47
N ALA A 195 -19.87 13.07 -0.01
CA ALA A 195 -18.87 13.23 -1.07
C ALA A 195 -17.42 13.20 -0.56
N THR A 196 -17.19 13.39 0.74
CA THR A 196 -15.85 13.45 1.32
C THR A 196 -15.22 12.06 1.56
N SER A 197 -13.88 11.98 1.52
CA SER A 197 -13.12 10.79 1.91
C SER A 197 -13.25 10.45 3.41
N VAL A 198 -13.70 11.39 4.24
CA VAL A 198 -13.89 11.21 5.68
C VAL A 198 -15.36 11.09 6.10
N ARG A 199 -16.25 10.69 5.18
CA ARG A 199 -17.71 10.60 5.40
C ARG A 199 -18.11 9.82 6.66
N ASP A 200 -17.48 8.67 6.89
CA ASP A 200 -17.80 7.80 8.03
C ASP A 200 -17.31 8.42 9.35
N LEU A 201 -16.20 9.15 9.31
CA LEU A 201 -15.69 9.88 10.45
C LEU A 201 -16.58 11.10 10.75
N ALA A 202 -17.00 11.82 9.72
CA ALA A 202 -17.93 12.94 9.85
C ALA A 202 -19.28 12.49 10.45
N ALA A 203 -19.81 11.34 10.03
CA ALA A 203 -21.06 10.79 10.56
C ALA A 203 -21.00 10.43 12.06
N ARG A 204 -19.80 10.17 12.60
CA ARG A 204 -19.57 9.85 14.01
C ARG A 204 -19.10 11.04 14.84
N SER A 205 -18.78 12.16 14.19
CA SER A 205 -18.30 13.36 14.87
C SER A 205 -19.47 14.15 15.46
N PRO A 206 -19.41 14.60 16.73
CA PRO A 206 -20.46 15.41 17.35
C PRO A 206 -20.82 16.69 16.56
N GLY A 207 -19.88 17.24 15.80
CA GLY A 207 -20.08 18.42 14.94
C GLY A 207 -20.35 18.10 13.46
N GLY A 208 -20.51 16.83 13.09
CA GLY A 208 -20.64 16.40 11.70
C GLY A 208 -19.42 16.77 10.85
N LEU A 209 -19.65 17.07 9.56
CA LEU A 209 -18.58 17.42 8.63
C LEU A 209 -17.91 18.75 8.99
N SER A 210 -18.69 19.78 9.34
CA SER A 210 -18.15 21.10 9.66
C SER A 210 -17.21 21.05 10.87
N GLY A 211 -17.64 20.45 11.98
CA GLY A 211 -16.79 20.28 13.17
C GLY A 211 -15.54 19.46 12.88
N LEU A 212 -15.62 18.42 12.04
CA LEU A 212 -14.44 17.64 11.66
C LEU A 212 -13.42 18.49 10.85
N LEU A 213 -13.90 19.35 9.95
CA LEU A 213 -13.05 20.18 9.10
C LEU A 213 -12.45 21.39 9.83
N ARG A 214 -13.13 21.92 10.85
CA ARG A 214 -12.74 23.14 11.55
C ARG A 214 -11.96 22.88 12.86
N GLY A 215 -12.09 21.68 13.44
CA GLY A 215 -11.58 21.36 14.78
C GLY A 215 -12.50 21.85 15.88
#